data_AF-A0A397BND2-F1
#
_entry.id   AF-A0A397BND2-F1
#
_cell.length_a   1.000
_cell.length_b   1.000
_cell.length_c   1.000
_cell.angle_alpha   90.00
_cell.angle_beta   90.00
_cell.angle_gamma   90.00
#
_symmetry.space_group_name_H-M   'P 1'
#
loop_
_entity.id
_entity.type
_entity.pdbx_description
1 polymer ?
#
loop_
_entity_poly.entity_id
_entity_poly.type
_entity_poly.pdbx_seq_one_letter_code
_entity_poly.pdbx_strand_id
1 'polypeptide(L)'
;MAAPSYQYPPVHRSDHQDTLHGKVVADPYRWLEDPDSPETEAFVTAQNELTQKVFQDIPYRKEFLARNTELFNYEKYSSPFQRGGRYFYFKNDGLQNQSVLYVQDTLTSEPKVLLDPNTLAEDGTAALGTYNFSEGKSANGILYFGYGVSKGGSDWQTLKLIAIHADGTVEHLQDTVEWVKFSGVEFTHDDGFFYGRYPVPKSRESGADGKTAGTETDLNENPAIYYHKIGTPQTDDKFVFSYPQNPKYYLSASLSDDGKYLQIYVIDGCKDANILLIADLAEAQAFIATSSGDQTSIPVREVVSNMDFSYHYLLNNGPEFYFVTNLDAPRKRIVKVDNILSDTI
;
A
#
# COMPACT_ATOMS: atom_id res chain seq x y z
N MET A 1 -22.96 42.15 6.08
CA MET A 1 -21.53 42.53 6.03
C MET A 1 -21.07 42.35 4.60
N ALA A 2 -20.37 43.33 4.01
CA ALA A 2 -19.77 43.17 2.69
C ALA A 2 -18.75 42.02 2.75
N ALA A 3 -18.68 41.19 1.70
CA ALA A 3 -17.67 40.15 1.62
C ALA A 3 -16.27 40.79 1.68
N PRO A 4 -15.33 40.25 2.46
CA PRO A 4 -13.96 40.74 2.47
C PRO A 4 -13.38 40.71 1.05
N SER A 5 -12.78 41.83 0.64
CA SER A 5 -12.11 41.95 -0.66
C SER A 5 -10.67 41.47 -0.52
N TYR A 6 -10.37 40.31 -1.09
CA TYR A 6 -9.01 39.76 -1.09
C TYR A 6 -8.25 40.18 -2.35
N GLN A 7 -6.99 40.58 -2.18
CA GLN A 7 -6.07 40.75 -3.29
C GLN A 7 -5.43 39.40 -3.61
N TYR A 8 -5.88 38.76 -4.69
CA TYR A 8 -5.29 37.52 -5.16
C TYR A 8 -3.85 37.76 -5.68
N PRO A 9 -2.91 36.83 -5.42
CA PRO A 9 -1.59 36.92 -6.01
C PRO A 9 -1.70 36.86 -7.54
N PRO A 10 -0.87 37.64 -8.27
CA PRO A 10 -0.84 37.54 -9.72
C PRO A 10 -0.36 36.14 -10.13
N VAL A 11 -0.99 35.57 -11.14
CA VAL A 11 -0.65 34.25 -11.70
C VAL A 11 -0.41 34.40 -13.19
N HIS A 12 0.80 34.05 -13.62
CA HIS A 12 1.17 34.09 -15.03
C HIS A 12 0.30 33.11 -15.85
N ARG A 13 -0.11 33.57 -17.04
CA ARG A 13 -0.89 32.81 -18.00
C ARG A 13 -0.05 32.62 -19.26
N SER A 14 0.37 31.39 -19.55
CA SER A 14 1.04 31.05 -20.80
C SER A 14 0.05 31.03 -21.97
N ASP A 15 0.60 30.88 -23.18
CA ASP A 15 -0.15 30.68 -24.42
C ASP A 15 -0.34 29.18 -24.77
N HIS A 16 -0.07 28.27 -23.83
CA HIS A 16 -0.18 26.83 -24.07
C HIS A 16 -1.61 26.43 -24.47
N GLN A 17 -1.70 25.61 -25.50
CA GLN A 17 -2.95 25.09 -26.04
C GLN A 17 -2.76 23.69 -26.60
N ASP A 18 -3.75 22.82 -26.40
CA ASP A 18 -3.81 21.49 -27.00
C ASP A 18 -4.89 21.45 -28.08
N THR A 19 -4.72 20.59 -29.08
CA THR A 19 -5.76 20.30 -30.07
C THR A 19 -6.31 18.89 -29.85
N LEU A 20 -7.50 18.80 -29.27
CA LEU A 20 -8.18 17.55 -28.93
C LEU A 20 -9.35 17.34 -29.88
N HIS A 21 -9.29 16.29 -30.72
CA HIS A 21 -10.33 15.97 -31.71
C HIS A 21 -10.72 17.16 -32.61
N GLY A 22 -9.73 17.96 -33.02
CA GLY A 22 -9.93 19.15 -33.85
C GLY A 22 -10.46 20.40 -33.11
N LYS A 23 -10.56 20.36 -31.78
CA LYS A 23 -10.89 21.52 -30.94
C LYS A 23 -9.64 22.02 -30.22
N VAL A 24 -9.39 23.32 -30.32
CA VAL A 24 -8.32 23.99 -29.56
C VAL A 24 -8.81 24.24 -28.14
N VAL A 25 -8.02 23.80 -27.15
CA VAL A 25 -8.28 23.95 -25.72
C VAL A 25 -7.06 24.64 -25.10
N ALA A 26 -7.25 25.86 -24.58
CA ALA A 26 -6.18 26.59 -23.90
C ALA A 26 -5.97 26.06 -22.48
N ASP A 27 -4.71 25.85 -22.10
CA ASP A 27 -4.30 25.49 -20.74
C ASP A 27 -3.17 26.42 -20.27
N PRO A 28 -3.50 27.67 -19.92
CA PRO A 28 -2.51 28.72 -19.64
C PRO A 28 -1.70 28.48 -18.35
N TYR A 29 -1.99 27.42 -17.61
CA TYR A 29 -1.35 27.09 -16.35
C TYR A 29 -0.62 25.74 -16.40
N ARG A 30 -0.36 25.19 -17.60
CA ARG A 30 0.42 23.96 -17.80
C ARG A 30 1.76 23.96 -17.06
N TRP A 31 2.37 25.12 -16.87
CA TRP A 31 3.63 25.27 -16.13
C TRP A 31 3.54 24.84 -14.64
N LEU A 32 2.34 24.83 -14.05
CA LEU A 32 2.11 24.32 -12.69
C LEU A 32 2.23 22.79 -12.58
N GLU A 33 2.26 22.06 -13.71
CA GLU A 33 2.46 20.60 -13.71
C GLU A 33 3.93 20.21 -13.41
N ASP A 34 4.86 21.17 -13.42
CA ASP A 34 6.22 20.98 -12.91
C ASP A 34 6.30 21.48 -11.46
N PRO A 35 6.28 20.57 -10.47
CA PRO A 35 6.30 20.94 -9.05
C PRO A 35 7.66 21.48 -8.59
N ASP A 36 8.74 21.19 -9.31
CA ASP A 36 10.11 21.56 -8.95
C ASP A 36 10.53 22.91 -9.58
N SER A 37 9.66 23.50 -10.40
CA SER A 37 9.95 24.79 -11.03
C SER A 37 9.91 25.94 -10.00
N PRO A 38 10.85 26.90 -10.05
CA PRO A 38 10.81 28.08 -9.18
C PRO A 38 9.52 28.90 -9.30
N GLU A 39 8.87 28.88 -10.46
CA GLU A 39 7.60 29.57 -10.69
C GLU A 39 6.46 28.89 -9.91
N THR A 40 6.42 27.54 -9.89
CA THR A 40 5.44 26.76 -9.12
C THR A 40 5.65 26.95 -7.62
N GLU A 41 6.88 26.91 -7.14
CA GLU A 41 7.20 27.17 -5.73
C GLU A 41 6.75 28.57 -5.29
N ALA A 42 7.01 29.60 -6.11
CA ALA A 42 6.59 30.97 -5.84
C ALA A 42 5.06 31.09 -5.82
N PHE A 43 4.37 30.41 -6.74
CA PHE A 43 2.91 30.35 -6.76
C PHE A 43 2.35 29.71 -5.50
N VAL A 44 2.84 28.53 -5.10
CA VAL A 44 2.39 27.81 -3.89
C VAL A 44 2.61 28.68 -2.65
N THR A 45 3.77 29.34 -2.55
CA THR A 45 4.07 30.27 -1.46
C THR A 45 3.06 31.41 -1.39
N ALA A 46 2.79 32.08 -2.51
CA ALA A 46 1.86 33.20 -2.58
C ALA A 46 0.41 32.79 -2.26
N GLN A 47 -0.03 31.61 -2.68
CA GLN A 47 -1.35 31.06 -2.34
C GLN A 47 -1.46 30.71 -0.85
N ASN A 48 -0.41 30.12 -0.27
CA ASN A 48 -0.36 29.82 1.15
C ASN A 48 -0.42 31.10 1.99
N GLU A 49 0.31 32.14 1.63
CA GLU A 49 0.25 33.43 2.33
C GLU A 49 -1.14 34.05 2.34
N LEU A 50 -1.82 34.07 1.18
CA LEU A 50 -3.19 34.57 1.10
C LEU A 50 -4.13 33.72 1.98
N THR A 51 -4.02 32.41 1.88
CA THR A 51 -4.86 31.47 2.64
C THR A 51 -4.69 31.64 4.15
N GLN A 52 -3.44 31.79 4.62
CA GLN A 52 -3.18 32.03 6.04
C GLN A 52 -3.77 33.35 6.53
N LYS A 53 -3.75 34.42 5.72
CA LYS A 53 -4.41 35.69 6.05
C LYS A 53 -5.93 35.50 6.21
N VAL A 54 -6.57 34.82 5.25
CA VAL A 54 -8.01 34.50 5.31
C VAL A 54 -8.34 33.73 6.60
N PHE A 55 -7.51 32.75 6.96
CA PHE A 55 -7.71 31.96 8.17
C PHE A 55 -7.49 32.72 9.47
N GLN A 56 -6.57 33.68 9.50
CA GLN A 56 -6.34 34.55 10.65
C GLN A 56 -7.56 35.46 10.94
N ASP A 57 -8.31 35.83 9.90
CA ASP A 57 -9.50 36.68 10.02
C ASP A 57 -10.73 35.95 10.59
N ILE A 58 -10.69 34.60 10.72
CA ILE A 58 -11.81 33.81 11.24
C ILE A 58 -11.87 33.93 12.79
N PRO A 59 -12.85 34.65 13.37
CA PRO A 59 -12.80 35.01 14.79
C PRO A 59 -12.84 33.82 15.75
N TYR A 60 -13.54 32.76 15.35
CA TYR A 60 -13.75 31.55 16.15
C TYR A 60 -12.78 30.41 15.82
N ARG A 61 -11.76 30.61 14.97
CA ARG A 61 -10.83 29.53 14.58
C ARG A 61 -10.11 28.91 15.77
N LYS A 62 -9.66 29.74 16.72
CA LYS A 62 -8.98 29.28 17.94
C LYS A 62 -9.92 28.49 18.85
N GLU A 63 -11.15 28.98 19.03
CA GLU A 63 -12.18 28.31 19.83
C GLU A 63 -12.60 26.97 19.22
N PHE A 64 -12.77 26.94 17.89
CA PHE A 64 -13.07 25.72 17.15
C PHE A 64 -11.93 24.70 17.26
N LEU A 65 -10.67 25.13 17.07
CA LEU A 65 -9.51 24.24 17.21
C LEU A 65 -9.43 23.69 18.65
N ALA A 66 -9.58 24.54 19.66
CA ALA A 66 -9.58 24.10 21.05
C ALA A 66 -10.69 23.08 21.35
N ARG A 67 -11.92 23.35 20.88
CA ARG A 67 -13.04 22.43 21.08
C ARG A 67 -12.84 21.12 20.32
N ASN A 68 -12.31 21.17 19.10
CA ASN A 68 -12.00 19.98 18.33
C ASN A 68 -10.92 19.13 19.02
N THR A 69 -9.83 19.75 19.49
CA THR A 69 -8.77 19.07 20.24
C THR A 69 -9.31 18.43 21.51
N GLU A 70 -10.14 19.15 22.28
CA GLU A 70 -10.78 18.60 23.48
C GLU A 70 -11.65 17.37 23.14
N LEU A 71 -12.50 17.47 22.12
CA LEU A 71 -13.38 16.38 21.69
C LEU A 71 -12.61 15.18 21.14
N PHE A 72 -11.44 15.39 20.55
CA PHE A 72 -10.61 14.32 20.01
C PHE A 72 -9.69 13.69 21.07
N ASN A 73 -9.44 14.35 22.20
CA ASN A 73 -8.52 13.91 23.25
C ASN A 73 -9.16 12.88 24.19
N TYR A 74 -9.37 11.67 23.68
CA TYR A 74 -9.81 10.50 24.43
C TYR A 74 -9.08 9.26 23.91
N GLU A 75 -8.92 8.25 24.77
CA GLU A 75 -8.26 7.01 24.37
C GLU A 75 -9.05 6.26 23.30
N LYS A 76 -8.35 5.79 22.27
CA LYS A 76 -8.93 5.05 21.14
C LYS A 76 -8.26 3.68 21.05
N TYR A 77 -9.06 2.65 20.86
CA TYR A 77 -8.60 1.27 20.72
C TYR A 77 -9.18 0.67 19.44
N SER A 78 -8.37 -0.08 18.69
CA SER A 78 -8.89 -0.97 17.66
C SER A 78 -9.48 -2.23 18.30
N SER A 79 -10.26 -2.98 17.51
CA SER A 79 -10.57 -4.37 17.85
C SER A 79 -9.27 -5.18 17.97
N PRO A 80 -9.10 -6.04 18.99
CA PRO A 80 -7.96 -6.92 19.07
C PRO A 80 -8.06 -8.02 18.01
N PHE A 81 -6.91 -8.46 17.50
CA PHE A 81 -6.80 -9.59 16.58
C PHE A 81 -5.70 -10.55 17.04
N GLN A 82 -5.84 -11.83 16.67
CA GLN A 82 -4.92 -12.88 17.11
C GLN A 82 -4.00 -13.34 15.97
N ARG A 83 -2.71 -13.50 16.24
CA ARG A 83 -1.69 -14.07 15.34
C ARG A 83 -0.64 -14.82 16.15
N GLY A 84 -0.21 -16.00 15.67
CA GLY A 84 0.83 -16.80 16.35
C GLY A 84 0.58 -17.04 17.85
N GLY A 85 -0.68 -17.18 18.26
CA GLY A 85 -1.06 -17.35 19.67
C GLY A 85 -1.07 -16.08 20.54
N ARG A 86 -0.72 -14.92 20.00
CA ARG A 86 -0.70 -13.62 20.70
C ARG A 86 -1.83 -12.70 20.22
N TYR A 87 -2.15 -11.68 21.01
CA TYR A 87 -3.13 -10.65 20.69
C TYR A 87 -2.45 -9.32 20.37
N PHE A 88 -3.01 -8.62 19.39
CA PHE A 88 -2.51 -7.33 18.92
C PHE A 88 -3.66 -6.34 18.81
N TYR A 89 -3.38 -5.08 19.06
CA TYR A 89 -4.33 -3.99 18.87
C TYR A 89 -3.59 -2.66 18.75
N PHE A 90 -4.23 -1.69 18.10
CA PHE A 90 -3.76 -0.31 18.06
C PHE A 90 -4.40 0.48 19.20
N LYS A 91 -3.59 1.33 19.85
CA LYS A 91 -4.05 2.31 20.84
C LYS A 91 -3.54 3.70 20.50
N ASN A 92 -4.38 4.70 20.69
CA ASN A 92 -4.01 6.12 20.70
C ASN A 92 -4.45 6.71 22.05
N ASP A 93 -3.55 7.39 22.76
CA ASP A 93 -3.86 7.98 24.08
C ASP A 93 -4.73 9.25 24.01
N GLY A 94 -5.01 9.75 22.81
CA GLY A 94 -5.82 10.95 22.59
C GLY A 94 -5.38 11.69 21.34
N LEU A 95 -4.15 12.18 21.36
CA LEU A 95 -3.65 13.17 20.39
C LEU A 95 -2.33 12.76 19.72
N GLN A 96 -1.89 11.50 19.88
CA GLN A 96 -0.75 10.98 19.11
C GLN A 96 -1.05 11.08 17.61
N ASN A 97 -0.02 11.45 16.82
CA ASN A 97 -0.14 11.55 15.37
C ASN A 97 -0.55 10.21 14.74
N GLN A 98 0.01 9.12 15.24
CA GLN A 98 -0.28 7.76 14.81
C GLN A 98 -0.60 6.86 16.01
N SER A 99 -1.49 5.91 15.83
CA SER A 99 -1.79 4.91 16.85
C SER A 99 -0.62 3.94 17.01
N VAL A 100 -0.33 3.54 18.25
CA VAL A 100 0.75 2.61 18.61
C VAL A 100 0.23 1.18 18.58
N LEU A 101 1.00 0.26 18.00
CA LEU A 101 0.69 -1.16 17.97
C LEU A 101 1.19 -1.84 19.25
N TYR A 102 0.28 -2.48 19.97
CA TYR A 102 0.56 -3.24 21.18
C TYR A 102 0.45 -4.75 20.93
N VAL A 103 1.17 -5.53 21.75
CA VAL A 103 1.12 -6.99 21.82
C VAL A 103 0.82 -7.45 23.25
N GLN A 104 0.02 -8.52 23.36
CA GLN A 104 -0.32 -9.19 24.61
C GLN A 104 -0.29 -10.71 24.44
N ASP A 105 0.13 -11.45 25.47
CA ASP A 105 0.09 -12.93 25.44
C ASP A 105 -1.33 -13.48 25.58
N THR A 106 -2.20 -12.78 26.33
CA THR A 106 -3.63 -13.06 26.48
C THR A 106 -4.41 -11.75 26.46
N LEU A 107 -5.73 -11.79 26.24
CA LEU A 107 -6.58 -10.58 26.26
C LEU A 107 -6.53 -9.78 27.56
N THR A 108 -6.05 -10.38 28.66
CA THR A 108 -5.94 -9.74 29.98
C THR A 108 -4.50 -9.54 30.45
N SER A 109 -3.50 -9.95 29.65
CA SER A 109 -2.10 -9.75 29.99
C SER A 109 -1.73 -8.27 29.90
N GLU A 110 -0.71 -7.85 30.65
CA GLU A 110 -0.19 -6.48 30.54
C GLU A 110 0.31 -6.23 29.10
N PRO A 111 -0.16 -5.18 28.41
CA PRO A 111 0.22 -4.90 27.04
C PRO A 111 1.63 -4.31 26.93
N LYS A 112 2.34 -4.68 25.88
CA LYS A 112 3.67 -4.14 25.54
C LYS A 112 3.61 -3.46 24.18
N VAL A 113 4.32 -2.35 24.04
CA VAL A 113 4.47 -1.70 22.73
C VAL A 113 5.28 -2.63 21.81
N LEU A 114 4.73 -2.95 20.65
CA LEU A 114 5.44 -3.66 19.58
C LEU A 114 6.05 -2.67 18.58
N LEU A 115 5.27 -1.67 18.16
CA LEU A 115 5.71 -0.62 17.24
C LEU A 115 5.03 0.69 17.59
N ASP A 116 5.82 1.75 17.77
CA ASP A 116 5.36 3.13 17.84
C ASP A 116 5.68 3.85 16.53
N PRO A 117 4.69 4.08 15.63
CA PRO A 117 4.95 4.77 14.37
C PRO A 117 5.41 6.22 14.56
N ASN A 118 5.14 6.85 15.72
CA ASN A 118 5.54 8.22 16.00
C ASN A 118 7.06 8.37 16.16
N THR A 119 7.81 7.26 16.29
CA THR A 119 9.28 7.26 16.36
C THR A 119 9.96 6.92 15.02
N LEU A 120 9.20 6.73 13.94
CA LEU A 120 9.75 6.33 12.62
C LEU A 120 10.40 7.48 11.84
N ALA A 121 10.05 8.73 12.17
CA ALA A 121 10.71 9.92 11.64
C ALA A 121 10.78 11.00 12.71
N GLU A 122 11.93 11.68 12.81
CA GLU A 122 12.16 12.76 13.79
C GLU A 122 11.18 13.92 13.64
N ASP A 123 10.73 14.20 12.41
CA ASP A 123 9.76 15.26 12.09
C ASP A 123 8.29 14.81 12.20
N GLY A 124 8.04 13.55 12.57
CA GLY A 124 6.70 12.98 12.71
C GLY A 124 5.94 12.80 11.39
N THR A 125 6.60 12.91 10.24
CA THR A 125 5.97 12.81 8.91
C THR A 125 5.89 11.39 8.35
N ALA A 126 6.44 10.41 9.09
CA ALA A 126 6.29 9.00 8.74
C ALA A 126 4.92 8.48 9.20
N ALA A 127 4.26 7.74 8.32
CA ALA A 127 3.01 7.06 8.60
C ALA A 127 3.18 5.55 8.42
N LEU A 128 2.48 4.80 9.27
CA LEU A 128 2.32 3.35 9.09
C LEU A 128 1.40 3.11 7.89
N GLY A 129 1.91 2.38 6.90
CA GLY A 129 1.22 2.02 5.68
C GLY A 129 0.60 0.63 5.75
N THR A 130 0.76 -0.14 4.67
CA THR A 130 0.34 -1.54 4.61
C THR A 130 0.97 -2.34 5.75
N TYR A 131 0.28 -3.33 6.31
CA TYR A 131 0.89 -4.22 7.30
C TYR A 131 0.25 -5.60 7.26
N ASN A 132 1.03 -6.62 7.59
CA ASN A 132 0.55 -7.98 7.75
C ASN A 132 1.40 -8.74 8.77
N PHE A 133 0.86 -9.82 9.30
CA PHE A 133 1.57 -10.77 10.16
C PHE A 133 1.68 -12.11 9.45
N SER A 134 2.80 -12.81 9.65
CA SER A 134 2.85 -14.23 9.35
C SER A 134 1.98 -15.02 10.33
N GLU A 135 1.82 -16.31 10.09
CA GLU A 135 1.06 -17.17 10.98
C GLU A 135 1.89 -17.76 12.14
N GLY A 136 3.19 -17.45 12.20
CA GLY A 136 4.12 -18.09 13.15
C GLY A 136 4.40 -19.57 12.84
N LYS A 137 4.14 -20.00 11.59
CA LYS A 137 4.31 -21.39 11.12
C LYS A 137 5.68 -21.66 10.50
N SER A 138 6.61 -20.70 10.52
CA SER A 138 7.96 -20.92 10.02
C SER A 138 8.66 -22.04 10.82
N ALA A 139 9.71 -22.62 10.24
CA ALA A 139 10.44 -23.74 10.87
C ALA A 139 10.96 -23.41 12.28
N ASN A 140 11.24 -22.13 12.54
CA ASN A 140 11.74 -21.62 13.81
C ASN A 140 10.62 -21.11 14.74
N GLY A 141 9.35 -21.15 14.30
CA GLY A 141 8.20 -20.66 15.05
C GLY A 141 8.17 -19.14 15.23
N ILE A 142 8.92 -18.40 14.40
CA ILE A 142 9.01 -16.94 14.47
C ILE A 142 7.74 -16.34 13.87
N LEU A 143 7.10 -15.45 14.62
CA LEU A 143 6.01 -14.62 14.12
C LEU A 143 6.60 -13.35 13.52
N TYR A 144 6.44 -13.15 12.22
CA TYR A 144 6.91 -11.96 11.54
C TYR A 144 5.79 -10.93 11.45
N PHE A 145 6.15 -9.66 11.60
CA PHE A 145 5.30 -8.52 11.33
C PHE A 145 5.97 -7.66 10.25
N GLY A 146 5.35 -7.59 9.08
CA GLY A 146 5.79 -6.74 7.98
C GLY A 146 4.94 -5.48 7.92
N TYR A 147 5.57 -4.33 7.75
CA TYR A 147 4.88 -3.04 7.67
C TYR A 147 5.55 -2.08 6.69
N GLY A 148 4.73 -1.32 5.99
CA GLY A 148 5.16 -0.22 5.13
C GLY A 148 5.34 1.06 5.91
N VAL A 149 6.36 1.83 5.56
CA VAL A 149 6.59 3.19 6.04
C VAL A 149 6.47 4.14 4.86
N SER A 150 5.49 5.03 4.92
CA SER A 150 5.35 6.16 3.99
C SER A 150 5.94 7.42 4.61
N LYS A 151 6.62 8.25 3.83
CA LYS A 151 7.17 9.54 4.28
C LYS A 151 6.59 10.69 3.46
N GLY A 152 6.44 11.86 4.08
CA GLY A 152 5.97 13.07 3.40
C GLY A 152 4.56 12.97 2.80
N GLY A 153 3.74 12.01 3.25
CA GLY A 153 2.41 11.74 2.69
C GLY A 153 2.43 11.03 1.33
N SER A 154 3.58 10.54 0.87
CA SER A 154 3.71 9.77 -0.36
C SER A 154 3.06 8.40 -0.26
N ASP A 155 2.45 7.95 -1.36
CA ASP A 155 1.96 6.58 -1.50
C ASP A 155 3.11 5.55 -1.61
N TRP A 156 4.34 5.98 -1.87
CA TRP A 156 5.50 5.10 -1.81
C TRP A 156 5.72 4.59 -0.39
N GLN A 157 6.00 3.30 -0.30
CA GLN A 157 6.27 2.60 0.94
C GLN A 157 7.62 1.90 0.88
N THR A 158 8.33 1.98 2.00
CA THR A 158 9.45 1.08 2.30
C THR A 158 8.95 0.03 3.29
N LEU A 159 8.97 -1.24 2.93
CA LEU A 159 8.62 -2.31 3.87
C LEU A 159 9.78 -2.56 4.83
N LYS A 160 9.42 -2.82 6.08
CA LYS A 160 10.28 -3.17 7.20
C LYS A 160 9.69 -4.37 7.92
N LEU A 161 10.53 -5.10 8.67
CA LEU A 161 10.11 -6.31 9.35
C LEU A 161 10.51 -6.29 10.84
N ILE A 162 9.64 -6.91 11.64
CA ILE A 162 9.91 -7.28 13.03
C ILE A 162 9.74 -8.79 13.15
N ALA A 163 10.70 -9.47 13.78
CA ALA A 163 10.60 -10.85 14.22
C ALA A 163 10.20 -10.90 15.69
N ILE A 164 9.18 -11.69 16.01
CA ILE A 164 8.70 -11.94 17.36
C ILE A 164 8.96 -13.41 17.66
N HIS A 165 9.93 -13.66 18.54
CA HIS A 165 10.37 -14.99 18.94
C HIS A 165 9.39 -15.63 19.94
N ALA A 166 9.43 -16.94 20.06
CA ALA A 166 8.52 -17.70 20.94
C ALA A 166 8.65 -17.29 22.42
N ASP A 167 9.84 -16.89 22.87
CA ASP A 167 10.11 -16.38 24.22
C ASP A 167 9.64 -14.93 24.46
N GLY A 168 9.12 -14.26 23.42
CA GLY A 168 8.69 -12.86 23.47
C GLY A 168 9.78 -11.85 23.17
N THR A 169 10.98 -12.27 22.79
CA THR A 169 12.00 -11.37 22.24
C THR A 169 11.50 -10.76 20.94
N VAL A 170 11.62 -9.43 20.84
CA VAL A 170 11.25 -8.65 19.65
C VAL A 170 12.53 -8.15 18.99
N GLU A 171 12.67 -8.42 17.70
CA GLU A 171 13.84 -8.06 16.91
C GLU A 171 13.42 -7.26 15.68
N HIS A 172 13.95 -6.05 15.53
CA HIS A 172 13.79 -5.27 14.30
C HIS A 172 14.81 -5.74 13.27
N LEU A 173 14.32 -6.33 12.18
CA LEU A 173 15.17 -6.87 11.13
C LEU A 173 15.76 -5.74 10.27
N GLN A 174 16.89 -6.04 9.61
CA GLN A 174 17.58 -5.08 8.73
C GLN A 174 16.96 -5.01 7.33
N ASP A 175 16.08 -5.96 7.02
CA ASP A 175 15.33 -6.07 5.78
C ASP A 175 14.65 -4.75 5.42
N THR A 176 14.86 -4.34 4.18
CA THR A 176 14.36 -3.09 3.63
C THR A 176 13.94 -3.35 2.20
N VAL A 177 12.66 -3.14 1.90
CA VAL A 177 12.11 -3.37 0.57
C VAL A 177 11.51 -2.07 0.06
N GLU A 178 12.11 -1.49 -0.97
CA GLU A 178 11.73 -0.21 -1.53
C GLU A 178 10.81 -0.34 -2.76
N TRP A 179 10.27 0.81 -3.20
CA TRP A 179 9.46 0.95 -4.41
C TRP A 179 8.14 0.18 -4.36
N VAL A 180 7.63 -0.01 -3.15
CA VAL A 180 6.33 -0.63 -2.91
C VAL A 180 5.26 0.45 -2.95
N LYS A 181 4.17 0.19 -3.68
CA LYS A 181 3.01 1.06 -3.76
C LYS A 181 1.78 0.19 -4.01
N PHE A 182 0.72 0.41 -3.22
CA PHE A 182 -0.54 -0.36 -3.31
C PHE A 182 -0.38 -1.89 -3.24
N SER A 183 0.55 -2.38 -2.40
CA SER A 183 0.79 -3.82 -2.19
C SER A 183 0.67 -4.20 -0.71
N GLY A 184 0.36 -5.48 -0.46
CA GLY A 184 0.50 -6.13 0.84
C GLY A 184 1.88 -6.75 1.09
N VAL A 185 2.00 -7.41 2.23
CA VAL A 185 3.10 -8.31 2.62
C VAL A 185 2.48 -9.69 2.84
N GLU A 186 2.55 -10.55 1.84
CA GLU A 186 1.84 -11.84 1.85
C GLU A 186 2.79 -12.95 2.30
N PHE A 187 2.88 -13.14 3.62
CA PHE A 187 3.75 -14.14 4.23
C PHE A 187 3.37 -15.55 3.86
N THR A 188 4.32 -16.29 3.31
CA THR A 188 4.22 -17.74 3.15
C THR A 188 4.48 -18.43 4.50
N HIS A 189 4.29 -19.75 4.54
CA HIS A 189 4.55 -20.53 5.77
C HIS A 189 6.04 -20.82 6.01
N ASP A 190 6.92 -20.47 5.07
CA ASP A 190 8.37 -20.38 5.27
C ASP A 190 8.81 -18.96 5.64
N ASP A 191 10.12 -18.70 5.68
CA ASP A 191 10.69 -17.40 6.06
C ASP A 191 10.73 -16.41 4.87
N GLY A 192 9.57 -16.12 4.28
CA GLY A 192 9.46 -15.20 3.14
C GLY A 192 8.05 -14.65 2.91
N PHE A 193 7.92 -13.77 1.93
CA PHE A 193 6.65 -13.16 1.55
C PHE A 193 6.62 -12.70 0.10
N PHE A 194 5.42 -12.66 -0.49
CA PHE A 194 5.16 -11.98 -1.76
C PHE A 194 4.83 -10.51 -1.56
N TYR A 195 5.27 -9.68 -2.50
CA TYR A 195 4.94 -8.26 -2.55
C TYR A 195 5.00 -7.73 -3.99
N GLY A 196 4.26 -6.68 -4.28
CA GLY A 196 4.32 -5.92 -5.53
C GLY A 196 5.21 -4.70 -5.39
N ARG A 197 6.02 -4.43 -6.42
CA ARG A 197 6.78 -3.17 -6.55
C ARG A 197 6.74 -2.63 -7.97
N TYR A 198 7.09 -1.36 -8.08
CA TYR A 198 7.30 -0.70 -9.36
C TYR A 198 8.79 -0.51 -9.64
N PRO A 199 9.16 -0.32 -10.92
CA PRO A 199 10.45 0.24 -11.27
C PRO A 199 10.64 1.61 -10.59
N VAL A 200 11.91 1.97 -10.37
CA VAL A 200 12.28 3.32 -9.91
C VAL A 200 11.74 4.35 -10.91
N PRO A 201 11.07 5.43 -10.46
CA PRO A 201 10.63 6.50 -11.35
C PRO A 201 11.81 7.11 -12.13
N LYS A 202 11.61 7.45 -13.40
CA LYS A 202 12.68 7.94 -14.27
C LYS A 202 13.27 9.26 -13.77
N SER A 203 12.42 10.16 -13.28
CA SER A 203 12.84 11.42 -12.66
C SER A 203 13.72 11.22 -11.41
N ARG A 204 13.75 10.02 -10.84
CA ARG A 204 14.44 9.68 -9.58
C ARG A 204 15.67 8.79 -9.75
N GLU A 205 16.00 8.36 -10.96
CA GLU A 205 17.14 7.44 -11.22
C GLU A 205 18.50 7.99 -10.75
N SER A 206 18.66 9.31 -10.66
CA SER A 206 19.89 9.98 -10.21
C SER A 206 19.96 10.26 -8.71
N GLY A 207 18.93 9.90 -7.93
CA GLY A 207 18.94 10.01 -6.47
C GLY A 207 17.55 10.30 -5.89
N ALA A 208 16.92 9.26 -5.34
CA ALA A 208 15.74 9.39 -4.48
C ALA A 208 16.16 9.62 -3.02
N ASP A 209 16.43 10.88 -2.73
CA ASP A 209 15.79 11.56 -1.63
C ASP A 209 14.58 10.90 -0.93
N GLY A 210 14.73 10.22 0.22
CA GLY A 210 13.57 9.74 1.00
C GLY A 210 12.62 10.84 1.51
N LYS A 211 12.91 12.12 1.23
CA LYS A 211 12.07 13.29 1.57
C LYS A 211 11.27 13.81 0.38
N THR A 212 11.73 13.54 -0.85
CA THR A 212 11.13 14.06 -2.07
C THR A 212 10.34 13.00 -2.84
N ALA A 213 10.56 11.70 -2.59
CA ALA A 213 9.73 10.65 -3.15
C ALA A 213 8.22 10.93 -2.94
N GLY A 214 7.44 10.98 -4.01
CA GLY A 214 6.02 11.39 -4.03
C GLY A 214 5.76 12.77 -4.61
N THR A 215 6.78 13.60 -4.87
CA THR A 215 6.61 14.87 -5.61
C THR A 215 6.73 14.68 -7.12
N GLU A 216 7.21 13.54 -7.58
CA GLU A 216 7.34 13.27 -9.02
C GLU A 216 5.97 13.09 -9.69
N THR A 217 5.94 13.38 -10.99
CA THR A 217 4.75 13.27 -11.83
C THR A 217 4.83 12.10 -12.82
N ASP A 218 5.82 11.21 -12.68
CA ASP A 218 5.96 10.01 -13.47
C ASP A 218 4.73 9.08 -13.32
N LEU A 219 4.33 8.47 -14.42
CA LEU A 219 3.35 7.39 -14.38
C LEU A 219 3.97 6.14 -13.73
N ASN A 220 3.25 5.56 -12.77
CA ASN A 220 3.59 4.25 -12.23
C ASN A 220 3.17 3.16 -13.22
N GLU A 221 4.13 2.61 -13.95
CA GLU A 221 3.91 1.57 -14.96
C GLU A 221 4.80 0.34 -14.72
N ASN A 222 4.38 -0.80 -15.26
CA ASN A 222 5.04 -2.10 -15.18
C ASN A 222 5.26 -2.61 -13.75
N PRO A 223 4.22 -2.66 -12.89
CA PRO A 223 4.36 -3.33 -11.61
C PRO A 223 4.72 -4.80 -11.81
N ALA A 224 5.45 -5.35 -10.86
CA ALA A 224 5.78 -6.76 -10.81
C ALA A 224 5.69 -7.29 -9.38
N ILE A 225 5.32 -8.55 -9.26
CA ILE A 225 5.29 -9.30 -8.00
C ILE A 225 6.65 -9.97 -7.83
N TYR A 226 7.20 -9.83 -6.64
CA TYR A 226 8.45 -10.43 -6.20
C TYR A 226 8.23 -11.27 -4.95
N TYR A 227 9.14 -12.21 -4.72
CA TYR A 227 9.27 -12.97 -3.49
C TYR A 227 10.52 -12.50 -2.76
N HIS A 228 10.33 -12.04 -1.52
CA HIS A 228 11.41 -11.65 -0.63
C HIS A 228 11.67 -12.77 0.37
N LYS A 229 12.94 -13.16 0.52
CA LYS A 229 13.38 -14.06 1.57
C LYS A 229 13.87 -13.23 2.75
N ILE A 230 13.31 -13.47 3.93
CA ILE A 230 13.64 -12.72 5.14
C ILE A 230 15.11 -12.97 5.51
N GLY A 231 15.80 -11.90 5.91
CA GLY A 231 17.22 -11.86 6.21
C GLY A 231 18.12 -11.69 4.99
N THR A 232 17.57 -11.34 3.82
CA THR A 232 18.35 -11.13 2.59
C THR A 232 18.15 -9.71 2.04
N PRO A 233 19.12 -9.14 1.29
CA PRO A 233 18.94 -7.83 0.67
C PRO A 233 17.89 -7.89 -0.45
N GLN A 234 17.16 -6.79 -0.70
CA GLN A 234 16.15 -6.69 -1.75
C GLN A 234 16.68 -7.04 -3.16
N THR A 235 17.98 -6.92 -3.39
CA THR A 235 18.63 -7.31 -4.66
C THR A 235 18.56 -8.81 -4.94
N ASP A 236 18.34 -9.63 -3.91
CA ASP A 236 18.26 -11.08 -4.02
C ASP A 236 16.82 -11.56 -4.26
N ASP A 237 15.85 -10.64 -4.18
CA ASP A 237 14.42 -10.92 -4.36
C ASP A 237 14.16 -11.55 -5.72
N LYS A 238 13.32 -12.59 -5.70
CA LYS A 238 13.03 -13.36 -6.90
C LYS A 238 11.81 -12.81 -7.60
N PHE A 239 11.94 -12.60 -8.90
CA PHE A 239 10.80 -12.25 -9.74
C PHE A 239 9.76 -13.37 -9.72
N VAL A 240 8.47 -13.00 -9.67
CA VAL A 240 7.36 -13.95 -9.61
C VAL A 240 6.44 -13.76 -10.82
N PHE A 241 5.94 -12.55 -11.03
CA PHE A 241 4.96 -12.30 -12.07
C PHE A 241 4.93 -10.84 -12.52
N SER A 242 4.68 -10.60 -13.81
CA SER A 242 4.34 -9.29 -14.36
C SER A 242 3.32 -9.44 -15.50
N TYR A 243 2.71 -8.33 -15.91
CA TYR A 243 1.70 -8.28 -16.97
C TYR A 243 2.04 -7.18 -18.02
N PRO A 244 3.16 -7.33 -18.75
CA PRO A 244 3.73 -6.26 -19.58
C PRO A 244 2.86 -5.85 -20.78
N GLN A 245 1.91 -6.69 -21.19
CA GLN A 245 0.95 -6.37 -22.26
C GLN A 245 0.05 -5.18 -21.91
N ASN A 246 -0.16 -4.90 -20.62
CA ASN A 246 -0.92 -3.75 -20.13
C ASN A 246 -0.16 -3.10 -18.96
N PRO A 247 0.82 -2.22 -19.26
CA PRO A 247 1.77 -1.71 -18.26
C PRO A 247 1.13 -0.84 -17.17
N LYS A 248 -0.09 -0.37 -17.37
CA LYS A 248 -0.83 0.46 -16.39
C LYS A 248 -1.69 -0.34 -15.42
N TYR A 249 -1.81 -1.65 -15.63
CA TYR A 249 -2.64 -2.48 -14.75
C TYR A 249 -1.91 -2.72 -13.43
N TYR A 250 -2.67 -2.70 -12.34
CA TYR A 250 -2.18 -3.01 -11.00
C TYR A 250 -2.14 -4.52 -10.80
N LEU A 251 -1.17 -4.96 -10.00
CA LEU A 251 -1.02 -6.35 -9.59
C LEU A 251 -1.17 -6.44 -8.08
N SER A 252 -1.92 -7.43 -7.62
CA SER A 252 -1.99 -7.81 -6.21
C SER A 252 -1.79 -9.30 -6.09
N ALA A 253 -1.06 -9.72 -5.05
CA ALA A 253 -0.95 -11.10 -4.62
C ALA A 253 -1.73 -11.28 -3.32
N SER A 254 -2.27 -12.49 -3.12
CA SER A 254 -2.73 -12.96 -1.81
C SER A 254 -2.56 -14.46 -1.72
N LEU A 255 -2.44 -14.97 -0.49
CA LEU A 255 -2.42 -16.41 -0.24
C LEU A 255 -3.80 -16.89 0.20
N SER A 256 -4.10 -18.15 -0.12
CA SER A 256 -5.22 -18.88 0.48
C SER A 256 -4.96 -19.15 1.96
N ASP A 257 -6.03 -19.28 2.76
CA ASP A 257 -5.96 -19.51 4.20
C ASP A 257 -5.25 -20.83 4.58
N ASP A 258 -5.26 -21.83 3.70
CA ASP A 258 -4.51 -23.08 3.91
C ASP A 258 -3.03 -22.98 3.46
N GLY A 259 -2.63 -21.84 2.89
CA GLY A 259 -1.28 -21.52 2.45
C GLY A 259 -0.78 -22.39 1.30
N LYS A 260 -1.68 -22.86 0.43
CA LYS A 260 -1.32 -23.76 -0.69
C LYS A 260 -1.43 -23.13 -2.06
N TYR A 261 -2.13 -22.01 -2.17
CA TYR A 261 -2.38 -21.34 -3.45
C TYR A 261 -2.00 -19.87 -3.37
N LEU A 262 -1.24 -19.43 -4.37
CA LEU A 262 -1.00 -18.02 -4.64
C LEU A 262 -2.04 -17.52 -5.62
N GLN A 263 -2.70 -16.43 -5.26
CA GLN A 263 -3.71 -15.77 -6.06
C GLN A 263 -3.12 -14.46 -6.57
N ILE A 264 -3.18 -14.23 -7.87
CA ILE A 264 -2.70 -13.03 -8.52
C ILE A 264 -3.88 -12.35 -9.20
N TYR A 265 -4.13 -11.11 -8.80
CA TYR A 265 -5.17 -10.24 -9.35
C TYR A 265 -4.53 -9.25 -10.30
N VAL A 266 -5.06 -9.14 -11.52
CA VAL A 266 -4.71 -8.08 -12.47
C VAL A 266 -5.90 -7.13 -12.60
N ILE A 267 -5.68 -5.84 -12.37
CA ILE A 267 -6.74 -4.84 -12.16
C ILE A 267 -6.51 -3.62 -13.06
N ASP A 268 -7.57 -3.16 -13.74
CA ASP A 268 -7.54 -1.97 -14.61
C ASP A 268 -8.18 -0.77 -13.90
N GLY A 269 -7.32 0.09 -13.36
CA GLY A 269 -7.75 1.30 -12.67
C GLY A 269 -8.69 1.01 -11.51
N CYS A 270 -9.81 1.72 -11.48
CA CYS A 270 -10.80 1.64 -10.40
C CYS A 270 -12.04 0.81 -10.74
N LYS A 271 -11.97 -0.04 -11.78
CA LYS A 271 -13.09 -0.93 -12.13
C LYS A 271 -13.30 -1.96 -11.02
N ASP A 272 -14.56 -2.24 -10.66
CA ASP A 272 -14.93 -3.39 -9.80
C ASP A 272 -14.92 -4.67 -10.65
N ALA A 273 -13.75 -4.98 -11.23
CA ALA A 273 -13.49 -6.16 -12.05
C ALA A 273 -12.01 -6.52 -12.07
N ASN A 274 -11.70 -7.81 -12.24
CA ASN A 274 -10.32 -8.30 -12.24
C ASN A 274 -10.16 -9.58 -13.06
N ILE A 275 -8.97 -9.75 -13.64
CA ILE A 275 -8.47 -11.07 -14.02
C ILE A 275 -8.01 -11.77 -12.74
N LEU A 276 -8.23 -13.08 -12.66
CA LEU A 276 -7.80 -13.90 -11.53
C LEU A 276 -6.94 -15.05 -12.04
N LEU A 277 -5.71 -15.08 -11.56
CA LEU A 277 -4.72 -16.12 -11.85
C LEU A 277 -4.40 -16.86 -10.55
N ILE A 278 -4.20 -18.17 -10.63
CA ILE A 278 -3.90 -19.04 -9.48
C ILE A 278 -2.67 -19.87 -9.79
N ALA A 279 -1.77 -20.00 -8.81
CA ALA A 279 -0.67 -20.95 -8.83
C ALA A 279 -0.74 -21.86 -7.60
N ASP A 280 -0.38 -23.13 -7.78
CA ASP A 280 0.00 -23.97 -6.65
C ASP A 280 1.29 -23.40 -6.04
N LEU A 281 1.28 -23.14 -4.73
CA LEU A 281 2.36 -22.44 -4.06
C LEU A 281 3.64 -23.28 -4.04
N ALA A 282 3.54 -24.61 -3.89
CA ALA A 282 4.73 -25.47 -3.86
C ALA A 282 5.40 -25.50 -5.24
N GLU A 283 4.62 -25.56 -6.32
CA GLU A 283 5.13 -25.45 -7.68
C GLU A 283 5.75 -24.08 -7.95
N ALA A 284 5.09 -23.00 -7.53
CA ALA A 284 5.61 -21.64 -7.65
C ALA A 284 6.95 -21.48 -6.91
N GLN A 285 7.05 -21.95 -5.67
CA GLN A 285 8.28 -21.89 -4.88
C GLN A 285 9.40 -22.73 -5.50
N ALA A 286 9.09 -23.92 -6.03
CA ALA A 286 10.07 -24.75 -6.74
C ALA A 286 10.59 -24.05 -8.00
N PHE A 287 9.71 -23.42 -8.78
CA PHE A 287 10.09 -22.63 -9.95
C PHE A 287 10.99 -21.46 -9.56
N ILE A 288 10.58 -20.66 -8.57
CA ILE A 288 11.33 -19.52 -8.04
C ILE A 288 12.74 -19.91 -7.58
N ALA A 289 12.87 -21.05 -6.90
CA ALA A 289 14.17 -21.54 -6.42
C ALA A 289 15.15 -21.91 -7.55
N THR A 290 14.63 -22.28 -8.73
CA THR A 290 15.44 -22.67 -9.89
C THR A 290 15.60 -21.58 -10.94
N SER A 291 14.87 -20.46 -10.81
CA SER A 291 14.91 -19.37 -11.78
C SER A 291 16.30 -18.74 -11.85
N SER A 292 16.81 -18.60 -13.07
CA SER A 292 18.13 -18.03 -13.40
C SER A 292 18.14 -16.49 -13.44
N GLY A 293 17.07 -15.84 -12.99
CA GLY A 293 16.96 -14.37 -12.95
C GLY A 293 16.56 -13.74 -14.29
N ASP A 294 16.02 -14.53 -15.22
CA ASP A 294 15.56 -14.12 -16.55
C ASP A 294 14.19 -13.41 -16.56
N GLN A 295 13.65 -13.06 -15.38
CA GLN A 295 12.33 -12.45 -15.20
C GLN A 295 11.19 -13.23 -15.91
N THR A 296 11.32 -14.55 -16.00
CA THR A 296 10.24 -15.42 -16.46
C THR A 296 9.19 -15.58 -15.37
N SER A 297 7.93 -15.30 -15.69
CA SER A 297 6.80 -15.46 -14.75
C SER A 297 6.62 -16.93 -14.36
N ILE A 298 6.22 -17.16 -13.10
CA ILE A 298 5.83 -18.50 -12.65
C ILE A 298 4.68 -19.05 -13.50
N PRO A 299 4.54 -20.39 -13.60
CA PRO A 299 3.34 -20.99 -14.15
C PRO A 299 2.10 -20.56 -13.36
N VAL A 300 1.08 -20.08 -14.05
CA VAL A 300 -0.21 -19.69 -13.46
C VAL A 300 -1.36 -20.24 -14.29
N ARG A 301 -2.49 -20.49 -13.63
CA ARG A 301 -3.77 -20.85 -14.24
C ARG A 301 -4.65 -19.61 -14.30
N GLU A 302 -5.14 -19.28 -15.49
CA GLU A 302 -6.19 -18.25 -15.63
C GLU A 302 -7.54 -18.81 -15.20
N VAL A 303 -8.04 -18.42 -14.03
CA VAL A 303 -9.40 -18.80 -13.58
C VAL A 303 -10.43 -17.84 -14.18
N VAL A 304 -10.07 -16.56 -14.27
CA VAL A 304 -10.84 -15.50 -14.93
C VAL A 304 -9.88 -14.76 -15.86
N SER A 305 -10.13 -14.79 -17.16
CA SER A 305 -9.23 -14.23 -18.19
C SER A 305 -9.69 -12.89 -18.77
N ASN A 306 -10.78 -12.31 -18.24
CA ASN A 306 -11.33 -11.02 -18.66
C ASN A 306 -11.54 -10.09 -17.45
N MET A 307 -12.04 -8.88 -17.71
CA MET A 307 -12.32 -7.85 -16.69
C MET A 307 -13.79 -7.41 -16.74
N ASP A 308 -14.71 -8.36 -16.90
CA ASP A 308 -16.14 -8.05 -16.93
C ASP A 308 -16.74 -7.93 -15.53
N PHE A 309 -16.20 -8.70 -14.57
CA PHE A 309 -16.72 -8.84 -13.21
C PHE A 309 -15.59 -8.95 -12.17
N SER A 310 -15.88 -8.65 -10.90
CA SER A 310 -14.95 -8.85 -9.80
C SER A 310 -15.11 -10.23 -9.17
N TYR A 311 -14.01 -10.79 -8.69
CA TYR A 311 -13.96 -12.05 -7.96
C TYR A 311 -12.99 -11.86 -6.81
N HIS A 312 -13.49 -11.82 -5.58
CA HIS A 312 -12.65 -11.68 -4.38
C HIS A 312 -12.72 -12.94 -3.56
N TYR A 313 -11.56 -13.50 -3.22
CA TYR A 313 -11.46 -14.68 -2.40
C TYR A 313 -12.15 -14.49 -1.05
N LEU A 314 -12.93 -15.50 -0.67
CA LEU A 314 -13.61 -15.55 0.62
C LEU A 314 -12.99 -16.61 1.52
N LEU A 315 -12.84 -17.84 1.01
CA LEU A 315 -12.21 -18.99 1.68
C LEU A 315 -12.00 -20.14 0.68
N ASN A 316 -11.27 -21.17 1.08
CA ASN A 316 -11.20 -22.45 0.37
C ASN A 316 -11.25 -23.66 1.32
N ASN A 317 -11.62 -24.81 0.76
CA ASN A 317 -11.46 -26.13 1.37
C ASN A 317 -10.68 -27.03 0.40
N GLY A 318 -9.35 -26.98 0.51
CA GLY A 318 -8.47 -27.56 -0.51
C GLY A 318 -8.68 -26.85 -1.85
N PRO A 319 -8.97 -27.57 -2.95
CA PRO A 319 -9.14 -26.95 -4.27
C PRO A 319 -10.51 -26.30 -4.48
N GLU A 320 -11.48 -26.49 -3.57
CA GLU A 320 -12.80 -25.85 -3.64
C GLU A 320 -12.71 -24.42 -3.12
N PHE A 321 -12.95 -23.44 -3.99
CA PHE A 321 -12.82 -22.02 -3.69
C PHE A 321 -14.17 -21.32 -3.69
N TYR A 322 -14.31 -20.33 -2.80
CA TYR A 322 -15.48 -19.47 -2.72
C TYR A 322 -15.07 -18.03 -2.98
N PHE A 323 -15.80 -17.36 -3.86
CA PHE A 323 -15.55 -15.97 -4.24
C PHE A 323 -16.79 -15.10 -4.03
N VAL A 324 -16.60 -13.88 -3.54
CA VAL A 324 -17.59 -12.80 -3.67
C VAL A 324 -17.45 -12.18 -5.05
N THR A 325 -18.53 -12.15 -5.83
CA THR A 325 -18.52 -11.65 -7.21
C THR A 325 -19.73 -10.80 -7.55
N ASN A 326 -19.59 -9.88 -8.50
CA ASN A 326 -20.69 -9.12 -9.11
C ASN A 326 -21.23 -9.73 -10.43
N LEU A 327 -20.75 -10.93 -10.84
CA LEU A 327 -21.28 -11.69 -12.00
C LEU A 327 -22.79 -11.91 -11.87
N ASP A 328 -23.56 -11.33 -12.80
CA ASP A 328 -25.04 -11.30 -12.83
C ASP A 328 -25.68 -10.85 -11.50
N ALA A 329 -24.93 -10.10 -10.69
CA ALA A 329 -25.31 -9.77 -9.32
C ALA A 329 -24.76 -8.38 -8.94
N PRO A 330 -25.43 -7.28 -9.30
CA PRO A 330 -24.96 -5.93 -8.98
C PRO A 330 -24.87 -5.63 -7.47
N ARG A 331 -25.50 -6.45 -6.62
CA ARG A 331 -25.37 -6.41 -5.14
C ARG A 331 -24.42 -7.47 -4.58
N LYS A 332 -23.61 -8.06 -5.46
CA LYS A 332 -22.71 -9.20 -5.24
C LYS A 332 -23.45 -10.49 -4.84
N ARG A 333 -22.77 -11.61 -5.03
CA ARG A 333 -23.16 -12.95 -4.58
C ARG A 333 -21.91 -13.76 -4.25
N ILE A 334 -22.09 -14.89 -3.58
CA ILE A 334 -21.03 -15.88 -3.39
C ILE A 334 -21.18 -16.94 -4.48
N VAL A 335 -20.09 -17.26 -5.16
CA VAL A 335 -19.98 -18.39 -6.09
C VAL A 335 -18.94 -19.37 -5.58
N LYS A 336 -19.05 -20.60 -6.06
CA LYS A 336 -18.15 -21.71 -5.73
C LYS A 336 -17.49 -22.20 -7.01
N VAL A 337 -16.20 -22.51 -6.93
CA VAL A 337 -15.41 -23.20 -7.96
C VAL A 337 -14.93 -24.50 -7.35
N ASP A 338 -15.29 -25.64 -7.95
CA ASP A 338 -15.05 -26.96 -7.37
C ASP A 338 -13.56 -27.33 -7.36
N ASN A 339 -12.83 -27.03 -8.44
CA ASN A 339 -11.38 -27.23 -8.50
C ASN A 339 -10.67 -26.04 -9.15
N ILE A 340 -10.06 -25.21 -8.32
CA ILE A 340 -9.41 -23.97 -8.73
C ILE A 340 -8.22 -24.14 -9.70
N LEU A 341 -7.61 -25.34 -9.74
CA LEU A 341 -6.49 -25.61 -10.64
C LEU A 341 -6.92 -26.06 -12.04
N SER A 342 -8.16 -26.56 -12.21
CA SER A 342 -8.67 -27.01 -13.51
C SER A 342 -9.74 -26.11 -14.09
N ASP A 343 -10.58 -25.52 -13.25
CA ASP A 343 -11.83 -24.89 -13.68
C ASP A 343 -11.60 -23.41 -14.05
N THR A 344 -12.36 -22.92 -15.02
CA THR A 344 -12.50 -21.49 -15.33
C THR A 344 -13.91 -21.02 -14.97
N ILE A 345 -14.05 -19.75 -14.59
CA ILE A 345 -15.35 -19.12 -14.37
C ILE A 345 -15.90 -18.52 -15.66
#